data_AF-A0A9P6P0J7-F1
#
_entry.id   AF-A0A9P6P0J7-F1
#
_cell.length_a   1.000
_cell.length_b   1.000
_cell.length_c   1.000
_cell.angle_alpha   90.00
_cell.angle_beta   90.00
_cell.angle_gamma   90.00
#
_symmetry.space_group_name_H-M   'P 1'
#
loop_
_entity.id
_entity.type
_entity.pdbx_description
1 polymer ?
#
loop_
_entity_poly.entity_id
_entity_poly.type
_entity_poly.pdbx_seq_one_letter_code
_entity_poly.pdbx_strand_id
1 'polypeptide(L)'
;MAFDATIYQNAAEVITLAVLNILCTILAALQAANGQKYNLNLSLSPIKTAISLEIAASALLGVSAIVFAYLSYVVVREFGWVIYKKIGADVAIQRMYRTFQFFVLALKIDTFLEFLVSGFYVLQVLLDSFDSLTWVTEWDTWIELIVTIMVLPMLYFGRMAVSAESKKRMVIFILFQVLVIFQFLLVLLQTVDPDDFWYTWMCFVLVGMVFSVATAVLALLCMRNFNKGLAPHVQRGSKKKQQTDHLELSKHVSNSSWKIDDDDDD
;
A
#
# COMPACT_ATOMS: atom_id res chain seq x y z
N MET A 1 10.24 2.52 0.21
CA MET A 1 9.68 2.29 1.56
C MET A 1 10.77 2.26 2.64
N ALA A 2 11.80 1.41 2.55
CA ALA A 2 12.85 1.35 3.58
C ALA A 2 13.58 2.68 3.83
N PHE A 3 13.93 3.41 2.77
CA PHE A 3 14.58 4.72 2.88
C PHE A 3 13.69 5.77 3.58
N ASP A 4 12.40 5.82 3.21
CA ASP A 4 11.41 6.67 3.88
C ASP A 4 11.28 6.31 5.36
N ALA A 5 11.22 5.01 5.70
CA ALA A 5 11.07 4.53 7.06
C ALA A 5 12.20 5.03 7.97
N THR A 6 13.44 4.99 7.47
CA THR A 6 14.62 5.44 8.22
C THR A 6 14.68 6.96 8.35
N ILE A 7 14.41 7.71 7.27
CA ILE A 7 14.49 9.19 7.29
C ILE A 7 13.37 9.80 8.12
N TYR A 8 12.15 9.31 7.95
CA TYR A 8 10.98 9.85 8.66
C TYR A 8 10.76 9.18 10.02
N GLN A 9 11.62 8.22 10.41
CA GLN A 9 11.55 7.47 11.66
C GLN A 9 10.16 6.86 11.88
N ASN A 10 9.59 6.32 10.81
CA ASN A 10 8.22 5.83 10.79
C ASN A 10 8.17 4.37 11.24
N ALA A 11 7.89 4.15 12.52
CA ALA A 11 7.79 2.82 13.10
C ALA A 11 6.75 1.92 12.40
N ALA A 12 5.64 2.48 11.90
CA ALA A 12 4.62 1.72 11.21
C ALA A 12 5.13 1.13 9.88
N GLU A 13 5.95 1.89 9.14
CA GLU A 13 6.59 1.43 7.91
C GLU A 13 7.59 0.29 8.19
N VAL A 14 8.38 0.39 9.28
CA VAL A 14 9.33 -0.67 9.67
C VAL A 14 8.60 -1.97 10.03
N ILE A 15 7.56 -1.90 10.87
CA ILE A 15 6.75 -3.07 11.25
C ILE A 15 6.16 -3.73 10.00
N THR A 16 5.66 -2.92 9.08
CA THR A 16 5.01 -3.44 7.88
C THR A 16 6.00 -4.08 6.92
N LEU A 17 7.22 -3.54 6.80
CA LEU A 17 8.30 -4.21 6.05
C LEU A 17 8.68 -5.56 6.68
N ALA A 18 8.66 -5.67 8.01
CA ALA A 18 8.94 -6.94 8.68
C ALA A 18 7.85 -7.98 8.41
N VAL A 19 6.58 -7.57 8.48
CA VAL A 19 5.44 -8.43 8.13
C VAL A 19 5.50 -8.85 6.66
N LEU A 20 5.79 -7.92 5.75
CA LEU A 20 5.95 -8.21 4.32
C LEU A 20 7.05 -9.25 4.07
N ASN A 21 8.19 -9.14 4.76
CA ASN A 21 9.29 -10.09 4.61
C ASN A 21 8.92 -11.51 5.10
N ILE A 22 8.13 -11.61 6.17
CA ILE A 22 7.57 -12.89 6.63
C ILE A 22 6.61 -13.46 5.58
N LEU A 23 5.71 -12.63 5.03
CA LEU A 23 4.79 -13.06 3.97
C LEU A 23 5.56 -13.55 2.73
N CYS A 24 6.61 -12.84 2.30
CA CYS A 24 7.47 -13.27 1.19
C CYS A 24 8.13 -14.63 1.47
N THR A 25 8.53 -14.89 2.72
CA THR A 25 9.10 -16.19 3.12
C THR A 25 8.06 -17.31 2.99
N ILE A 26 6.82 -17.07 3.41
CA ILE A 26 5.72 -18.04 3.29
C ILE A 26 5.44 -18.33 1.80
N LEU A 27 5.36 -17.29 0.98
CA LEU A 27 5.14 -17.43 -0.47
C LEU A 27 6.28 -18.19 -1.16
N ALA A 28 7.54 -17.92 -0.79
CA ALA A 28 8.69 -18.66 -1.30
C ALA A 28 8.64 -20.14 -0.92
N ALA A 29 8.31 -20.45 0.34
CA ALA A 29 8.15 -21.84 0.78
C ALA A 29 7.02 -22.57 0.02
N LEU A 30 5.88 -21.90 -0.22
CA LEU A 30 4.79 -22.44 -1.04
C LEU A 30 5.21 -22.66 -2.50
N GLN A 31 5.99 -21.74 -3.07
CA GLN A 31 6.55 -21.91 -4.41
C GLN A 31 7.47 -23.12 -4.51
N ALA A 32 8.39 -23.29 -3.56
CA ALA A 32 9.26 -24.46 -3.51
C ALA A 32 8.47 -25.78 -3.36
N ALA A 33 7.36 -25.76 -2.60
CA ALA A 33 6.47 -26.91 -2.48
C ALA A 33 5.76 -27.24 -3.80
N ASN A 34 5.30 -26.22 -4.53
CA ASN A 34 4.71 -26.41 -5.86
C ASN A 34 5.72 -26.92 -6.89
N GLY A 35 6.97 -26.43 -6.87
CA GLY A 35 8.02 -26.93 -7.75
C GLY A 35 8.25 -28.45 -7.62
N GLN A 36 8.09 -29.01 -6.43
CA GLN A 36 8.22 -30.46 -6.21
C GLN A 36 7.06 -31.26 -6.82
N LYS A 37 5.84 -30.70 -6.88
CA LYS A 37 4.66 -31.35 -7.47
C LYS A 37 4.89 -31.69 -8.95
N TYR A 38 5.56 -30.81 -9.68
CA TYR A 38 5.87 -30.96 -11.11
C TYR A 38 7.20 -31.70 -11.37
N ASN A 39 7.80 -32.32 -10.35
CA ASN A 39 8.94 -33.21 -10.48
C ASN A 39 8.50 -34.57 -11.07
N LEU A 40 7.94 -34.52 -12.28
CA LEU A 40 7.75 -35.68 -13.13
C LEU A 40 9.14 -36.29 -13.32
N ASN A 41 9.29 -37.61 -13.20
CA ASN A 41 10.54 -38.36 -13.29
C ASN A 41 11.32 -38.22 -14.63
N LEU A 42 11.03 -37.18 -15.42
CA LEU A 42 11.83 -36.67 -16.53
C LEU A 42 13.19 -36.23 -15.99
N SER A 43 14.20 -37.06 -16.23
CA SER A 43 15.61 -36.82 -15.91
C SER A 43 16.24 -35.75 -16.81
N LEU A 44 15.64 -34.56 -16.87
CA LEU A 44 16.24 -33.37 -17.48
C LEU A 44 17.04 -32.63 -16.40
N SER A 45 18.35 -32.49 -16.61
CA SER A 45 19.25 -31.78 -15.69
C SER A 45 18.80 -30.34 -15.35
N PRO A 46 18.19 -29.54 -16.25
CA PRO A 46 17.76 -28.18 -15.94
C PRO A 46 16.63 -28.08 -14.89
N ILE A 47 15.68 -29.03 -14.89
CA ILE A 47 14.53 -29.00 -13.97
C ILE A 47 15.00 -29.26 -12.54
N LYS A 48 15.91 -30.22 -12.34
CA LYS A 48 16.50 -30.52 -11.02
C LYS A 48 17.31 -29.34 -10.47
N THR A 49 18.04 -28.62 -11.33
CA THR A 49 18.76 -27.40 -10.91
C THR A 49 17.81 -26.28 -10.51
N ALA A 50 16.68 -26.09 -11.22
CA ALA A 50 15.69 -25.07 -10.90
C ALA A 50 15.06 -25.33 -9.52
N ILE A 51 14.58 -26.55 -9.26
CA ILE A 51 13.96 -26.92 -7.98
C ILE A 51 14.94 -26.75 -6.80
N SER A 52 16.22 -27.11 -7.01
CA SER A 52 17.25 -26.96 -5.98
C SER A 52 17.51 -25.47 -5.66
N LEU A 53 17.49 -24.62 -6.68
CA LEU A 53 17.66 -23.17 -6.54
C LEU A 53 16.45 -22.52 -5.83
N GLU A 54 15.23 -22.97 -6.10
CA GLU A 54 14.02 -22.49 -5.42
C GLU A 54 14.04 -22.81 -3.92
N ILE A 55 14.46 -24.01 -3.54
CA ILE A 55 14.63 -24.39 -2.13
C ILE A 55 15.71 -23.53 -1.47
N ALA A 56 16.85 -23.35 -2.13
CA ALA A 56 17.94 -22.53 -1.61
C ALA A 56 17.52 -21.06 -1.43
N ALA A 57 16.78 -20.50 -2.38
CA ALA A 57 16.24 -19.15 -2.31
C ALA A 57 15.23 -19.00 -1.16
N SER A 58 14.36 -19.99 -0.96
CA SER A 58 13.38 -20.00 0.13
C SER A 58 14.04 -20.05 1.51
N ALA A 59 15.08 -20.88 1.66
CA ALA A 59 15.88 -20.95 2.87
C ALA A 59 16.61 -19.61 3.16
N LEU A 60 17.21 -19.00 2.13
CA LEU A 60 17.88 -17.70 2.26
C LEU A 60 16.90 -16.60 2.65
N LEU A 61 15.71 -16.55 2.05
CA LEU A 61 14.65 -15.62 2.41
C LEU A 61 14.21 -15.82 3.87
N GLY A 62 14.06 -17.06 4.32
CA GLY A 62 13.70 -17.36 5.71
C GLY A 62 14.73 -16.86 6.72
N VAL A 63 16.03 -17.09 6.46
CA VAL A 63 17.10 -16.53 7.30
C VAL A 63 17.06 -15.00 7.27
N SER A 64 16.87 -14.41 6.09
CA SER A 64 16.79 -12.95 5.94
C SER A 64 15.60 -12.36 6.71
N ALA A 65 14.46 -13.04 6.76
CA ALA A 65 13.28 -12.62 7.47
C ALA A 65 13.46 -12.66 8.98
N ILE A 66 14.12 -13.68 9.52
CA ILE A 66 14.44 -13.76 10.97
C ILE A 66 15.36 -12.60 11.37
N VAL A 67 16.43 -12.37 10.61
CA VAL A 67 17.37 -11.26 10.87
C VAL A 67 16.64 -9.92 10.77
N PHE A 68 15.83 -9.72 9.74
CA PHE A 68 15.10 -8.48 9.52
C PHE A 68 14.04 -8.23 10.60
N ALA A 69 13.35 -9.27 11.08
CA ALA A 69 12.40 -9.17 12.18
C ALA A 69 13.08 -8.72 13.49
N TYR A 70 14.25 -9.30 13.80
CA TYR A 70 15.04 -8.88 14.96
C TYR A 70 15.49 -7.41 14.86
N LEU A 71 16.05 -7.02 13.71
CA LEU A 71 16.47 -5.63 13.48
C LEU A 71 15.29 -4.66 13.56
N SER A 72 14.15 -5.03 12.98
CA SER A 72 12.92 -4.24 13.03
C SER A 72 12.42 -4.05 14.46
N TYR A 73 12.48 -5.09 15.30
CA TYR A 73 12.11 -4.99 16.72
C TYR A 73 12.97 -3.96 17.45
N VAL A 74 14.29 -3.98 17.24
CA VAL A 74 15.21 -3.01 17.87
C VAL A 74 14.91 -1.58 17.40
N VAL A 75 14.73 -1.38 16.10
CA VAL A 75 14.47 -0.05 15.51
C VAL A 75 13.13 0.52 15.97
N VAL A 76 12.06 -0.30 16.00
CA VAL A 76 10.73 0.13 16.45
C VAL A 76 10.75 0.58 17.91
N ARG A 77 11.57 -0.05 18.75
CA ARG A 77 11.73 0.35 20.15
C ARG A 77 12.29 1.77 20.25
N GLU A 78 13.34 2.09 19.49
CA GLU A 78 13.93 3.43 19.47
C GLU A 78 12.96 4.48 18.89
N PHE A 79 12.22 4.14 17.82
CA PHE A 79 11.25 5.04 17.21
C PHE A 79 10.04 5.32 18.11
N GLY A 80 9.61 4.34 18.92
CA GLY A 80 8.52 4.53 19.89
C GLY A 80 8.79 5.66 20.88
N TRP A 81 10.02 5.76 21.39
CA TRP A 81 10.45 6.82 22.30
C TRP A 81 10.48 8.20 21.64
N VAL A 82 10.83 8.28 20.35
CA VAL A 82 10.87 9.54 19.59
C VAL A 82 9.47 10.03 19.24
N ILE A 83 8.57 9.13 18.83
CA ILE A 83 7.18 9.46 18.49
C ILE A 83 6.44 10.02 19.72
N TYR A 84 6.63 9.42 20.89
CA TYR A 84 6.03 9.89 22.15
C TYR A 84 6.39 11.36 22.45
N LYS A 85 7.67 11.75 22.26
CA LYS A 85 8.13 13.12 22.52
C LYS A 85 7.67 14.14 21.48
N LYS A 86 7.38 13.72 20.24
CA LYS A 86 7.15 14.63 19.10
C LYS A 86 5.71 15.12 18.94
N ILE A 87 4.71 14.35 19.40
CA ILE A 87 3.30 14.65 19.09
C ILE A 87 2.56 15.41 20.22
N GLY A 88 3.07 15.43 21.46
CA GLY A 88 2.40 16.11 22.57
C GLY A 88 1.12 15.40 23.06
N ALA A 89 0.38 16.01 23.98
CA ALA A 89 -0.61 15.33 24.83
C ALA A 89 -1.99 15.01 24.17
N ASP A 90 -2.28 15.52 22.96
CA ASP A 90 -3.58 15.27 22.33
C ASP A 90 -3.64 13.88 21.66
N VAL A 91 -4.19 12.92 22.40
CA VAL A 91 -4.40 11.54 21.98
C VAL A 91 -5.39 11.39 20.82
N ALA A 92 -6.31 12.35 20.61
CA ALA A 92 -7.31 12.27 19.56
C ALA A 92 -6.68 12.54 18.19
N ILE A 93 -5.87 13.60 18.08
CA ILE A 93 -5.13 13.93 16.85
C ILE A 93 -4.11 12.82 16.52
N GLN A 94 -3.43 12.28 17.53
CA GLN A 94 -2.53 11.13 17.35
C GLN A 94 -3.23 9.92 16.73
N ARG A 95 -4.44 9.58 17.19
CA ARG A 95 -5.21 8.46 16.65
C ARG A 95 -5.57 8.69 15.18
N MET A 96 -6.07 9.88 14.84
CA MET A 96 -6.45 10.22 13.47
C MET A 96 -5.25 10.21 12.51
N TYR A 97 -4.12 10.78 12.95
CA TYR A 97 -2.88 10.79 12.18
C TYR A 97 -2.33 9.37 11.96
N ARG A 98 -2.40 8.50 12.97
CA ARG A 98 -1.99 7.10 12.85
C ARG A 98 -2.86 6.33 11.84
N THR A 99 -4.18 6.52 11.86
CA THR A 99 -5.07 5.93 10.85
C THR A 99 -4.71 6.40 9.44
N PHE A 100 -4.43 7.69 9.27
CA PHE A 100 -3.95 8.23 8.00
C PHE A 100 -2.63 7.59 7.54
N GLN A 101 -1.65 7.46 8.45
CA GLN A 101 -0.38 6.82 8.12
C GLN A 101 -0.56 5.35 7.71
N PHE A 102 -1.39 4.60 8.42
CA PHE A 102 -1.73 3.22 8.05
C PHE A 102 -2.43 3.15 6.69
N PHE A 103 -3.35 4.07 6.39
CA PHE A 103 -3.99 4.13 5.08
C PHE A 103 -2.99 4.39 3.95
N VAL A 104 -2.09 5.35 4.12
CA VAL A 104 -1.04 5.65 3.13
C VAL A 104 -0.08 4.49 2.96
N LEU A 105 0.23 3.79 4.04
CA LEU A 105 1.10 2.62 4.03
C LEU A 105 0.44 1.42 3.34
N ALA A 106 -0.84 1.16 3.65
CA ALA A 106 -1.66 0.17 2.98
C ALA A 106 -1.70 0.47 1.48
N LEU A 107 -2.03 1.70 1.08
CA LEU A 107 -2.00 2.15 -0.33
C LEU A 107 -0.68 1.82 -1.04
N LYS A 108 0.48 2.07 -0.42
CA LYS A 108 1.80 1.78 -1.02
C LYS A 108 1.98 0.28 -1.32
N ILE A 109 1.52 -0.59 -0.43
CA ILE A 109 1.67 -2.05 -0.55
C ILE A 109 0.62 -2.61 -1.49
N ASP A 110 -0.61 -2.12 -1.36
CA ASP A 110 -1.75 -2.49 -2.20
C ASP A 110 -1.46 -2.19 -3.66
N THR A 111 -0.83 -1.05 -3.96
CA THR A 111 -0.39 -0.73 -5.34
C THR A 111 0.52 -1.79 -5.92
N PHE A 112 1.44 -2.32 -5.11
CA PHE A 112 2.36 -3.35 -5.57
C PHE A 112 1.65 -4.70 -5.76
N LEU A 113 0.81 -5.10 -4.80
CA LEU A 113 0.06 -6.36 -4.88
C LEU A 113 -0.96 -6.35 -6.01
N GLU A 114 -1.75 -5.29 -6.14
CA GLU A 114 -2.74 -5.14 -7.20
C GLU A 114 -2.11 -5.12 -8.57
N PHE A 115 -1.03 -4.36 -8.76
CA PHE A 115 -0.30 -4.34 -10.02
C PHE A 115 0.31 -5.72 -10.35
N LEU A 116 0.85 -6.44 -9.37
CA LEU A 116 1.42 -7.77 -9.62
C LEU A 116 0.35 -8.81 -9.96
N VAL A 117 -0.75 -8.88 -9.20
CA VAL A 117 -1.83 -9.85 -9.46
C VAL A 117 -2.48 -9.55 -10.81
N SER A 118 -2.92 -8.31 -11.02
CA SER A 118 -3.62 -7.93 -12.25
C SER A 118 -2.71 -7.98 -13.47
N GLY A 119 -1.46 -7.51 -13.35
CA GLY A 119 -0.47 -7.57 -14.41
C GLY A 119 -0.07 -8.99 -14.79
N PHE A 120 0.13 -9.86 -13.81
CA PHE A 120 0.44 -11.27 -14.09
C PHE A 120 -0.74 -11.99 -14.75
N TYR A 121 -1.95 -11.75 -14.25
CA TYR A 121 -3.15 -12.33 -14.86
C TYR A 121 -3.33 -11.87 -16.31
N VAL A 122 -3.20 -10.57 -16.60
CA VAL A 122 -3.26 -10.04 -17.98
C VAL A 122 -2.15 -10.65 -18.85
N LEU A 123 -0.95 -10.88 -18.31
CA LEU A 123 0.13 -11.55 -19.04
C LEU A 123 -0.17 -13.02 -19.32
N GLN A 124 -0.68 -13.77 -18.34
CA GLN A 124 -1.06 -15.17 -18.50
C GLN A 124 -2.13 -15.30 -19.59
N VAL A 125 -3.16 -14.46 -19.49
CA VAL A 125 -4.18 -14.29 -20.50
C VAL A 125 -3.48 -13.99 -21.83
N LEU A 126 -2.73 -12.90 -22.01
CA LEU A 126 -2.06 -12.59 -23.28
C LEU A 126 -1.20 -13.73 -23.87
N LEU A 127 -0.53 -14.54 -23.04
CA LEU A 127 0.28 -15.67 -23.50
C LEU A 127 -0.58 -16.79 -24.08
N ASP A 128 -1.71 -17.11 -23.45
CA ASP A 128 -2.68 -18.08 -23.98
C ASP A 128 -3.33 -17.60 -25.30
N SER A 129 -3.21 -16.30 -25.64
CA SER A 129 -3.75 -15.70 -26.88
C SER A 129 -2.97 -16.12 -28.10
N PHE A 130 -1.67 -16.31 -27.93
CA PHE A 130 -0.79 -16.59 -29.05
C PHE A 130 -1.04 -17.99 -29.63
N ASP A 131 -1.60 -18.90 -28.83
CA ASP A 131 -1.85 -20.30 -29.23
C ASP A 131 -3.27 -20.54 -29.76
N SER A 132 -4.25 -19.70 -29.40
CA SER A 132 -5.63 -19.80 -29.88
C SER A 132 -6.19 -18.44 -30.31
N LEU A 133 -6.40 -18.27 -31.62
CA LEU A 133 -6.91 -17.05 -32.25
C LEU A 133 -8.42 -16.85 -32.00
N THR A 134 -8.89 -16.98 -30.76
CA THR A 134 -10.33 -17.15 -30.47
C THR A 134 -10.92 -16.21 -29.43
N TRP A 135 -10.16 -15.41 -28.67
CA TRP A 135 -10.71 -14.94 -27.39
C TRP A 135 -10.57 -13.46 -27.01
N VAL A 136 -10.20 -12.56 -27.93
CA VAL A 136 -10.36 -11.09 -27.69
C VAL A 136 -11.84 -10.64 -27.62
N THR A 137 -12.79 -11.57 -27.61
CA THR A 137 -14.25 -11.33 -27.70
C THR A 137 -15.01 -11.42 -26.39
N GLU A 138 -14.41 -11.88 -25.28
CA GLU A 138 -15.11 -11.90 -23.99
C GLU A 138 -14.98 -10.55 -23.27
N TRP A 139 -16.11 -10.07 -22.75
CA TRP A 139 -16.24 -8.76 -22.12
C TRP A 139 -15.44 -8.65 -20.80
N ASP A 140 -15.20 -9.78 -20.14
CA ASP A 140 -14.50 -9.86 -18.86
C ASP A 140 -13.03 -9.41 -18.99
N THR A 141 -12.31 -9.93 -19.98
CA THR A 141 -10.90 -9.61 -20.25
C THR A 141 -10.66 -8.12 -20.50
N TRP A 142 -11.59 -7.46 -21.20
CA TRP A 142 -11.49 -6.03 -21.47
C TRP A 142 -11.68 -5.20 -20.20
N ILE A 143 -12.61 -5.61 -19.33
CA ILE A 143 -12.78 -4.98 -18.01
C ILE A 143 -11.50 -5.15 -17.22
N GLU A 144 -10.93 -6.35 -17.21
CA GLU A 144 -9.74 -6.67 -16.42
C GLU A 144 -8.51 -5.87 -16.85
N LEU A 145 -8.32 -5.70 -18.16
CA LEU A 145 -7.28 -4.83 -18.72
C LEU A 145 -7.48 -3.37 -18.32
N ILE A 146 -8.71 -2.85 -18.42
CA ILE A 146 -9.03 -1.46 -18.07
C ILE A 146 -8.77 -1.22 -16.59
N VAL A 147 -9.18 -2.15 -15.72
CA VAL A 147 -8.96 -2.04 -14.28
C VAL A 147 -7.47 -2.03 -13.98
N THR A 148 -6.71 -2.95 -14.55
CA THR A 148 -5.24 -3.04 -14.41
C THR A 148 -4.55 -1.71 -14.75
N ILE A 149 -4.93 -1.08 -15.86
CA ILE A 149 -4.39 0.23 -16.28
C ILE A 149 -4.80 1.34 -15.30
N MET A 150 -6.03 1.26 -14.77
CA MET A 150 -6.58 2.26 -13.85
C MET A 150 -6.08 2.16 -12.41
N VAL A 151 -5.51 1.02 -11.97
CA VAL A 151 -4.96 0.81 -10.62
C VAL A 151 -3.98 1.92 -10.23
N LEU A 152 -2.98 2.21 -11.07
CA LEU A 152 -1.95 3.22 -10.76
C LEU A 152 -2.52 4.65 -10.63
N PRO A 153 -3.30 5.17 -11.62
CA PRO A 153 -3.98 6.46 -11.49
C PRO A 153 -4.90 6.54 -10.26
N MET A 154 -5.67 5.48 -9.99
CA MET A 154 -6.68 5.50 -8.92
C MET A 154 -6.06 5.47 -7.53
N LEU A 155 -4.90 4.85 -7.35
CA LEU A 155 -4.19 4.85 -6.08
C LEU A 155 -3.50 6.20 -5.82
N TYR A 156 -2.96 6.85 -6.86
CA TYR A 156 -2.52 8.25 -6.75
C TYR A 156 -3.70 9.17 -6.39
N PHE A 157 -4.85 8.95 -7.03
CA PHE A 157 -6.08 9.67 -6.73
C PHE A 157 -6.56 9.44 -5.29
N GLY A 158 -6.48 8.22 -4.76
CA GLY A 158 -6.81 7.91 -3.36
C GLY A 158 -5.94 8.69 -2.37
N ARG A 159 -4.64 8.82 -2.64
CA ARG A 159 -3.73 9.64 -1.83
C ARG A 159 -4.07 11.13 -1.89
N MET A 160 -4.45 11.64 -3.06
CA MET A 160 -4.91 13.03 -3.22
C MET A 160 -6.26 13.25 -2.53
N ALA A 161 -7.18 12.30 -2.61
CA ALA A 161 -8.50 12.36 -2.01
C ALA A 161 -8.43 12.54 -0.48
N VAL A 162 -7.59 11.74 0.18
CA VAL A 162 -7.40 11.82 1.63
C VAL A 162 -6.67 13.10 2.03
N SER A 163 -5.74 13.60 1.21
CA SER A 163 -4.99 14.84 1.50
C SER A 163 -5.85 16.09 1.36
N ALA A 164 -6.84 16.04 0.46
CA ALA A 164 -7.82 17.11 0.25
C ALA A 164 -9.03 17.02 1.19
N GLU A 165 -9.10 16.02 2.08
CA GLU A 165 -10.27 15.72 2.93
C GLU A 165 -11.62 15.68 2.16
N SER A 166 -11.57 15.32 0.87
CA SER A 166 -12.76 15.36 0.02
C SER A 166 -13.54 14.05 0.11
N LYS A 167 -14.67 14.07 0.84
CA LYS A 167 -15.58 12.92 0.96
C LYS A 167 -15.98 12.34 -0.40
N LYS A 168 -16.29 13.20 -1.39
CA LYS A 168 -16.68 12.78 -2.73
C LYS A 168 -15.57 11.97 -3.42
N ARG A 169 -14.33 12.45 -3.39
CA ARG A 169 -13.18 11.75 -3.98
C ARG A 169 -12.88 10.44 -3.24
N MET A 170 -13.04 10.43 -1.93
CA MET A 170 -12.84 9.22 -1.12
C MET A 170 -13.87 8.13 -1.44
N VAL A 171 -15.14 8.50 -1.64
CA VAL A 171 -16.19 7.54 -2.03
C VAL A 171 -15.89 6.94 -3.40
N ILE A 172 -15.46 7.74 -4.38
CA ILE A 172 -15.06 7.24 -5.71
C ILE A 172 -13.91 6.23 -5.59
N PHE A 173 -12.92 6.53 -4.76
CA PHE A 173 -11.81 5.61 -4.48
C PHE A 173 -12.28 4.29 -3.85
N ILE A 174 -13.18 4.35 -2.85
CA ILE A 174 -13.73 3.14 -2.21
C ILE A 174 -14.53 2.30 -3.21
N LEU A 175 -15.32 2.92 -4.09
CA LEU A 175 -16.07 2.19 -5.12
C LEU A 175 -15.12 1.47 -6.10
N PHE A 176 -14.01 2.11 -6.47
CA PHE A 176 -12.98 1.45 -7.27
C PHE A 176 -12.35 0.28 -6.53
N GLN A 177 -12.06 0.43 -5.23
CA GLN A 177 -11.52 -0.66 -4.41
C GLN A 177 -12.46 -1.88 -4.35
N VAL A 178 -13.77 -1.65 -4.25
CA VAL A 178 -14.78 -2.72 -4.30
C VAL A 178 -14.74 -3.45 -5.64
N LEU A 179 -14.53 -2.72 -6.73
CA LEU A 179 -14.40 -3.30 -8.07
C LEU A 179 -13.14 -4.16 -8.20
N VAL A 180 -12.01 -3.73 -7.64
CA VAL A 180 -10.77 -4.54 -7.59
C VAL A 180 -10.96 -5.81 -6.74
N ILE A 181 -11.65 -5.72 -5.60
CA ILE A 181 -11.97 -6.90 -4.78
C ILE A 181 -12.82 -7.90 -5.57
N PHE A 182 -13.81 -7.39 -6.32
CA PHE A 182 -14.63 -8.23 -7.19
C PHE A 182 -13.81 -8.89 -8.30
N GLN A 183 -12.89 -8.16 -8.92
CA GLN A 183 -11.95 -8.71 -9.91
C GLN A 183 -11.11 -9.85 -9.30
N PHE A 184 -10.51 -9.67 -8.13
CA PHE A 184 -9.75 -10.73 -7.48
C PHE A 184 -10.59 -11.95 -7.13
N LEU A 185 -11.88 -11.77 -6.86
CA LEU A 185 -12.79 -12.89 -6.66
C LEU A 185 -12.99 -13.68 -7.96
N LEU A 186 -13.15 -12.99 -9.10
CA LEU A 186 -13.25 -13.65 -10.40
C LEU A 186 -11.96 -14.41 -10.75
N VAL A 187 -10.80 -13.77 -10.62
CA VAL A 187 -9.49 -14.42 -10.83
C VAL A 187 -9.34 -15.65 -9.94
N LEU A 188 -9.73 -15.55 -8.66
CA LEU A 188 -9.65 -16.69 -7.74
C LEU A 188 -10.57 -17.83 -8.19
N LEU A 189 -11.81 -17.54 -8.62
CA LEU A 189 -12.75 -18.56 -9.10
C LEU A 189 -12.26 -19.24 -10.37
N GLN A 190 -11.67 -18.50 -11.29
CA GLN A 190 -11.11 -19.06 -12.52
C GLN A 190 -9.86 -19.91 -12.26
N THR A 191 -9.07 -19.59 -11.23
CA THR A 191 -7.85 -20.37 -10.96
C THR A 191 -8.12 -21.64 -10.15
N VAL A 192 -9.30 -21.79 -9.54
CA VAL A 192 -9.62 -23.00 -8.78
C VAL A 192 -10.03 -24.10 -9.77
N ASP A 193 -9.02 -24.75 -10.34
CA ASP A 193 -9.20 -25.96 -11.14
C ASP A 193 -9.23 -27.21 -10.24
N PRO A 194 -10.20 -28.13 -10.40
CA PRO A 194 -10.30 -29.35 -9.60
C PRO A 194 -9.09 -30.29 -9.74
N ASP A 195 -8.40 -30.23 -10.87
CA ASP A 195 -7.38 -31.21 -11.27
C ASP A 195 -5.94 -30.71 -11.05
N ASP A 196 -5.68 -29.39 -11.06
CA ASP A 196 -4.36 -28.81 -10.80
C ASP A 196 -4.38 -27.56 -9.91
N PHE A 197 -4.30 -27.78 -8.59
CA PHE A 197 -4.17 -26.67 -7.64
C PHE A 197 -2.80 -25.99 -7.74
N TRP A 198 -2.76 -24.78 -8.29
CA TRP A 198 -1.61 -23.88 -8.19
C TRP A 198 -1.64 -23.05 -6.89
N TYR A 199 -1.21 -23.68 -5.78
CA TYR A 199 -1.34 -23.09 -4.44
C TYR A 199 -0.65 -21.72 -4.28
N THR A 200 0.48 -21.49 -4.96
CA THR A 200 1.24 -20.23 -4.84
C THR A 200 0.44 -19.08 -5.39
N TRP A 201 -0.15 -19.27 -6.58
CA TRP A 201 -0.96 -18.24 -7.22
C TRP A 201 -2.23 -17.94 -6.41
N MET A 202 -2.95 -18.97 -5.95
CA MET A 202 -4.13 -18.79 -5.09
C MET A 202 -3.79 -18.01 -3.82
N CYS A 203 -2.69 -18.37 -3.14
CA CYS A 203 -2.24 -17.62 -1.96
C CYS A 203 -1.90 -16.17 -2.29
N PHE A 204 -1.30 -15.91 -3.45
CA PHE A 204 -0.95 -14.56 -3.89
C PHE A 204 -2.20 -13.70 -4.12
N VAL A 205 -3.21 -14.23 -4.82
CA VAL A 205 -4.51 -13.58 -5.04
C VAL A 205 -5.24 -13.34 -3.72
N LEU A 206 -5.25 -14.33 -2.81
CA LEU A 206 -5.87 -14.20 -1.49
C LEU A 206 -5.21 -13.12 -0.63
N VAL A 207 -3.88 -13.06 -0.59
CA VAL A 207 -3.15 -12.01 0.13
C VAL A 207 -3.48 -10.64 -0.48
N GLY A 208 -3.46 -10.50 -1.81
CA GLY A 208 -3.88 -9.28 -2.49
C GLY A 208 -5.30 -8.85 -2.10
N MET A 209 -6.25 -9.78 -2.09
CA MET A 209 -7.63 -9.51 -1.69
C MET A 209 -7.75 -9.03 -0.23
N VAL A 210 -7.02 -9.65 0.70
CA VAL A 210 -7.01 -9.23 2.10
C VAL A 210 -6.46 -7.80 2.25
N PHE A 211 -5.39 -7.45 1.54
CA PHE A 211 -4.84 -6.09 1.55
C PHE A 211 -5.80 -5.08 0.92
N SER A 212 -6.45 -5.44 -0.18
CA SER A 212 -7.43 -4.59 -0.87
C SER A 212 -8.65 -4.28 0.04
N VAL A 213 -9.15 -5.29 0.77
CA VAL A 213 -10.19 -5.10 1.80
C VAL A 213 -9.68 -4.22 2.94
N ALA A 214 -8.47 -4.45 3.43
CA ALA A 214 -7.88 -3.63 4.49
C ALA A 214 -7.74 -2.15 4.06
N THR A 215 -7.33 -1.88 2.83
CA THR A 215 -7.26 -0.53 2.25
C THR A 215 -8.64 0.13 2.18
N ALA A 216 -9.68 -0.61 1.74
CA ALA A 216 -11.05 -0.10 1.71
C ALA A 216 -11.57 0.26 3.13
N VAL A 217 -11.28 -0.58 4.13
CA VAL A 217 -11.65 -0.32 5.52
C VAL A 217 -10.91 0.89 6.08
N LEU A 218 -9.60 0.98 5.85
CA LEU A 218 -8.78 2.13 6.27
C LEU A 218 -9.26 3.43 5.59
N ALA A 219 -9.67 3.36 4.32
CA ALA A 219 -10.27 4.47 3.59
C ALA A 219 -11.56 4.97 4.28
N LEU A 220 -12.45 4.06 4.67
CA LEU A 220 -13.67 4.39 5.42
C LEU A 220 -13.35 5.03 6.77
N LEU A 221 -12.37 4.50 7.50
CA LEU A 221 -11.94 5.06 8.79
C LEU A 221 -11.35 6.47 8.63
N CYS A 222 -10.54 6.70 7.61
CA CYS A 222 -10.04 8.03 7.25
C CYS A 222 -11.20 8.99 6.97
N MET A 223 -12.20 8.56 6.19
CA MET A 223 -13.35 9.40 5.84
C MET A 223 -14.18 9.82 7.06
N ARG A 224 -14.33 8.95 8.06
CA ARG A 224 -15.02 9.27 9.33
C ARG A 224 -14.27 10.29 10.19
N ASN A 225 -12.99 10.51 9.92
CA ASN A 225 -12.13 11.43 10.64
C ASN A 225 -11.95 12.79 9.93
N PHE A 226 -12.54 12.99 8.75
CA PHE A 226 -12.47 14.27 8.03
C PHE A 226 -13.16 15.42 8.78
N ASN A 227 -12.65 16.64 8.62
CA ASN A 227 -13.10 17.89 9.28
C ASN A 227 -12.86 17.97 10.79
N LYS A 228 -12.04 17.08 11.37
CA LYS A 228 -11.69 17.08 12.81
C LYS A 228 -10.32 17.69 13.11
N GLY A 229 -9.81 18.56 12.23
CA GLY A 229 -8.50 19.23 12.41
C GLY A 229 -7.28 18.43 11.95
N LEU A 230 -7.48 17.38 11.12
CA LEU A 230 -6.39 16.54 10.59
C LEU A 230 -5.65 17.22 9.42
N ALA A 231 -6.32 18.08 8.64
CA ALA A 231 -5.82 18.73 7.43
C ALA A 231 -4.43 19.40 7.57
N PRO A 232 -4.12 20.18 8.63
CA PRO A 232 -2.83 20.85 8.76
C PRO A 232 -1.64 19.89 8.91
N HIS A 233 -1.89 18.70 9.45
CA HIS A 233 -0.87 17.68 9.71
C HIS A 233 -0.64 16.74 8.51
N VAL A 234 -1.56 16.71 7.56
CA VAL A 234 -1.57 15.78 6.42
C VAL A 234 -1.12 16.44 5.10
N GLN A 235 -1.41 17.73 4.91
CA GLN A 235 -1.05 18.44 3.68
C GLN A 235 0.45 18.75 3.63
N ARG A 236 1.15 18.15 2.66
CA ARG A 236 2.55 18.46 2.33
C ARG A 236 2.61 19.92 1.85
N GLY A 237 3.04 20.82 2.73
CA GLY A 237 3.09 22.27 2.47
C GLY A 237 2.20 23.13 3.37
N SER A 238 1.33 22.55 4.20
CA SER A 238 0.52 23.35 5.16
C SER A 238 1.38 24.12 6.16
N LYS A 239 2.55 23.59 6.55
CA LYS A 239 3.54 24.36 7.33
C LYS A 239 4.01 25.63 6.63
N LYS A 240 4.19 25.57 5.30
CA LYS A 240 4.57 26.76 4.51
C LYS A 240 3.43 27.76 4.46
N LYS A 241 2.18 27.29 4.32
CA LYS A 241 0.98 28.13 4.33
C LYS A 241 0.71 28.77 5.70
N GLN A 242 0.79 28.01 6.81
CA GLN A 242 0.69 28.57 8.17
C GLN A 242 1.81 29.57 8.47
N GLN A 243 3.03 29.31 7.99
CA GLN A 243 4.15 30.24 8.17
C GLN A 243 3.93 31.52 7.34
N THR A 244 3.41 31.40 6.12
CA THR A 244 3.00 32.55 5.29
C THR A 244 1.83 33.32 5.94
N ASP A 245 0.78 32.65 6.40
CA ASP A 245 -0.37 33.28 7.06
C ASP A 245 0.07 33.99 8.36
N HIS A 246 0.96 33.39 9.16
CA HIS A 246 1.52 34.02 10.35
C HIS A 246 2.43 35.21 10.01
N LEU A 247 3.20 35.14 8.92
CA LEU A 247 4.00 36.26 8.41
C LEU A 247 3.11 37.41 7.91
N GLU A 248 1.99 37.11 7.25
CA GLU A 248 1.02 38.11 6.80
C GLU A 248 0.29 38.76 7.97
N LEU A 249 -0.13 37.98 8.97
CA LEU A 249 -0.79 38.48 10.18
C LEU A 249 0.16 39.36 11.01
N SER A 250 1.43 38.95 11.13
CA SER A 250 2.49 39.75 11.78
C SER A 250 2.76 41.06 11.04
N LYS A 251 2.81 41.05 9.69
CA LYS A 251 2.89 42.28 8.89
C LYS A 251 1.69 43.20 9.09
N HIS A 252 0.48 42.65 9.19
CA HIS A 252 -0.73 43.44 9.38
C HIS A 252 -0.78 44.11 10.77
N VAL A 253 -0.34 43.40 11.82
CA VAL A 253 -0.20 43.94 13.18
C VAL A 253 0.90 44.99 13.25
N SER A 254 2.04 44.76 12.58
CA SER A 254 3.12 45.75 12.46
C SER A 254 2.64 47.03 11.76
N ASN A 255 1.85 46.93 10.69
CA ASN A 255 1.33 48.09 9.98
C ASN A 255 0.23 48.84 10.74
N SER A 256 -0.57 48.17 11.56
CA SER A 256 -1.57 48.85 12.41
C SER A 256 -0.92 49.50 13.63
N SER A 257 0.15 48.91 14.17
CA SER A 257 0.91 49.48 15.30
C SER A 257 1.64 50.78 14.96
N TRP A 258 1.93 51.04 13.68
CA TRP A 258 2.56 52.29 13.20
C TRP A 258 1.55 53.39 12.87
N LYS A 259 0.25 53.16 13.06
CA LYS A 259 -0.84 54.11 12.75
C LYS A 259 -1.51 54.71 13.98
N ILE A 260 -0.91 54.52 15.16
CA ILE A 260 -1.38 55.08 16.42
C ILE A 260 -0.32 56.13 16.80
N ASP A 261 -0.74 57.39 16.98
CA ASP A 261 0.00 58.56 17.52
C ASP A 261 0.27 59.75 16.56
N ASP A 262 -0.52 60.00 15.51
CA ASP A 262 -0.41 61.27 14.74
C ASP A 262 -1.60 62.24 14.91
N ASP A 263 -2.62 61.92 15.71
CA ASP A 263 -3.76 62.81 15.97
C ASP A 263 -3.93 63.00 17.49
N ASP A 264 -3.23 63.99 18.06
CA ASP A 264 -3.69 64.80 19.21
C ASP A 264 -2.57 65.77 19.62
N ASP A 265 -2.59 67.00 19.07
CA ASP A 265 -2.07 68.22 19.72
C ASP A 265 -2.66 69.43 18.95
N ASP A 266 -3.88 69.83 19.34
CA ASP A 266 -4.49 71.14 19.10
C ASP A 266 -4.01 72.17 20.15
#